data_AF-A0A7C2EZU2-F1
#
_entry.id   AF-A0A7C2EZU2-F1
#
_cell.length_a   1.000
_cell.length_b   1.000
_cell.length_c   1.000
_cell.angle_alpha   90.00
_cell.angle_beta   90.00
_cell.angle_gamma   90.00
#
_symmetry.space_group_name_H-M   'P 1'
#
loop_
_entity.id
_entity.type
_entity.pdbx_description
1 polymer ?
#
loop_
_entity_poly.entity_id
_entity_poly.type
_entity_poly.pdbx_seq_one_letter_code
_entity_poly.pdbx_strand_id
1 'polypeptide(L)'
;MVSSPTNPRVLMVTPEVAYLPHGMGQNSNALNAKAGGLADVSAALISSLYNQGADVHIALPDYRSIFNGKLSPIVNRELSRIRNSVPEERIHLAQDRSFFYLKHIYSGNEFENVKISLAFQREVINNIVLKVQPDLIHCNDWMTALIPAMARQLGIPCLFTIHNIHTVKCTLSEIEDRGIDGASFWQNLFFEQFPSNYENTRNSIPVDFLASGVFAAHYV
;
A
#
# COMPACT_ATOMS: atom_id res chain seq x y z
N MET A 1 32.10 -0.31 -21.59
CA MET A 1 31.98 0.47 -20.35
C MET A 1 30.87 -0.15 -19.55
N VAL A 2 31.19 -0.88 -18.49
CA VAL A 2 30.18 -1.30 -17.51
C VAL A 2 29.91 -0.04 -16.69
N SER A 3 28.73 0.55 -16.85
CA SER A 3 28.30 1.67 -16.01
C SER A 3 28.39 1.23 -14.55
N SER A 4 28.96 2.06 -13.69
CA SER A 4 28.88 1.89 -12.23
C SER A 4 27.45 1.51 -11.86
N PRO A 5 27.22 0.54 -10.95
CA PRO A 5 25.85 0.20 -10.55
C PRO A 5 25.19 1.48 -10.01
N THR A 6 24.18 1.96 -10.72
CA THR A 6 23.33 3.04 -10.24
C THR A 6 22.69 2.56 -8.94
N ASN A 7 22.66 3.40 -7.91
CA ASN A 7 22.01 3.04 -6.65
C ASN A 7 20.57 2.61 -6.95
N PRO A 8 20.09 1.49 -6.38
CA PRO A 8 18.80 0.94 -6.73
C PRO A 8 17.68 1.92 -6.38
N ARG A 9 16.75 2.09 -7.31
CA ARG A 9 15.55 2.89 -7.11
C ARG A 9 14.48 2.07 -6.42
N VAL A 10 14.19 2.40 -5.17
CA VAL A 10 13.25 1.67 -4.33
C VAL A 10 11.98 2.51 -4.16
N LEU A 11 10.83 1.97 -4.60
CA LEU A 11 9.53 2.57 -4.35
C LEU A 11 8.90 1.93 -3.11
N MET A 12 8.86 2.70 -2.03
CA MET A 12 8.17 2.38 -0.79
C MET A 12 6.69 2.72 -0.92
N VAL A 13 5.82 1.72 -0.95
CA VAL A 13 4.37 1.92 -0.99
C VAL A 13 3.80 1.65 0.40
N THR A 14 3.33 2.70 1.06
CA THR A 14 2.75 2.60 2.40
C THR A 14 1.48 3.44 2.51
N PRO A 15 0.36 2.88 2.98
CA PRO A 15 -0.90 3.62 3.15
C PRO A 15 -0.91 4.54 4.38
N GLU A 16 0.11 4.42 5.23
CA GLU A 16 0.31 5.03 6.56
C GLU A 16 -0.71 4.74 7.69
N VAL A 17 -0.11 4.53 8.87
CA VAL A 17 -0.58 4.07 10.20
C VAL A 17 -1.36 2.75 10.21
N ALA A 18 -0.63 1.70 10.58
CA ALA A 18 -1.11 0.39 11.02
C ALA A 18 -2.57 0.41 11.52
N TYR A 19 -3.39 -0.33 10.79
CA TYR A 19 -4.67 -0.84 11.24
C TYR A 19 -4.62 -1.27 12.72
N LEU A 20 -5.36 -0.58 13.59
CA LEU A 20 -5.83 -1.15 14.84
C LEU A 20 -7.28 -1.60 14.60
N PRO A 21 -7.58 -2.91 14.62
CA PRO A 21 -8.94 -3.39 14.45
C PRO A 21 -9.89 -2.80 15.49
N HIS A 22 -11.13 -2.54 15.09
CA HIS A 22 -12.18 -2.06 15.98
C HIS A 22 -12.54 -3.17 16.99
N GLY A 23 -12.42 -2.88 18.30
CA GLY A 23 -12.63 -3.84 19.40
C GLY A 23 -11.55 -3.78 20.49
N MET A 24 -10.40 -3.17 20.20
CA MET A 24 -9.29 -2.95 21.14
C MET A 24 -9.28 -1.52 21.73
N GLY A 25 -10.46 -0.94 21.97
CA GLY A 25 -10.63 0.49 22.28
C GLY A 25 -11.09 0.84 23.70
N GLN A 26 -11.23 -0.11 24.62
CA GLN A 26 -11.73 0.20 25.99
C GLN A 26 -10.65 0.24 27.08
N ASN A 27 -9.42 -0.22 26.83
CA ASN A 27 -8.32 -0.14 27.81
C ASN A 27 -7.09 0.57 27.22
N SER A 28 -7.13 1.89 27.34
CA SER A 28 -6.09 2.87 27.03
C SER A 28 -4.83 2.64 27.86
N ASN A 29 -3.73 2.22 27.21
CA ASN A 29 -2.34 2.68 27.43
C ASN A 29 -1.31 1.78 26.73
N ALA A 30 -1.59 0.49 26.52
CA ALA A 30 -0.65 -0.44 25.88
C ALA A 30 -0.72 -0.47 24.33
N LEU A 31 -1.83 -0.02 23.74
CA LEU A 31 -2.15 -0.25 22.33
C LEU A 31 -1.78 0.91 21.39
N ASN A 32 -1.62 2.13 21.91
CA ASN A 32 -1.08 3.27 21.15
C ASN A 32 0.39 3.05 20.72
N ALA A 33 1.10 2.14 21.38
CA ALA A 33 2.47 1.76 21.02
C ALA A 33 2.53 0.87 19.76
N LYS A 34 1.47 0.11 19.42
CA LYS A 34 1.48 -0.85 18.30
C LYS A 34 1.21 -0.20 16.94
N ALA A 35 0.31 0.78 16.87
CA ALA A 35 0.09 1.56 15.65
C ALA A 35 1.26 2.54 15.38
N GLY A 36 1.81 3.13 16.45
CA GLY A 36 3.01 3.97 16.38
C GLY A 36 4.24 3.19 15.92
N GLY A 37 4.45 1.97 16.45
CA GLY A 37 5.62 1.15 16.13
C GLY A 37 5.79 0.82 14.65
N LEU A 38 4.71 0.63 13.88
CA LEU A 38 4.83 0.36 12.45
C LEU A 38 5.30 1.59 11.65
N ALA A 39 4.69 2.73 11.93
CA ALA A 39 5.06 3.97 11.26
C ALA A 39 6.50 4.39 11.64
N ASP A 40 6.87 4.19 12.91
CA ASP A 40 8.24 4.36 13.40
C ASP A 40 9.23 3.46 12.64
N VAL A 41 8.90 2.17 12.48
CA VAL A 41 9.74 1.21 11.74
C VAL A 41 9.85 1.58 10.26
N SER A 42 8.75 1.99 9.64
CA SER A 42 8.72 2.38 8.22
C SER A 42 9.56 3.64 7.97
N ALA A 43 9.39 4.68 8.79
CA ALA A 43 10.16 5.92 8.70
C ALA A 43 11.65 5.69 8.96
N ALA A 44 11.99 4.86 9.96
CA ALA A 44 13.38 4.50 10.26
C ALA A 44 14.03 3.70 9.12
N LEU A 45 13.31 2.75 8.53
CA LEU A 45 13.77 1.98 7.38
C LEU A 45 14.04 2.88 6.17
N ILE A 46 13.07 3.75 5.83
CA ILE A 46 13.18 4.71 4.72
C ILE A 46 14.41 5.60 4.91
N SER A 47 14.54 6.21 6.10
CA SER A 47 15.68 7.08 6.40
C SER A 47 17.01 6.33 6.37
N SER A 48 17.06 5.10 6.88
CA SER A 48 18.27 4.28 6.86
C SER A 48 18.70 3.92 5.44
N LEU A 49 17.77 3.50 4.57
CA LEU A 49 18.06 3.18 3.17
C LEU A 49 18.53 4.42 2.39
N TYR A 50 17.87 5.55 2.63
CA TYR A 50 18.27 6.82 2.03
C TYR A 50 19.69 7.23 2.46
N ASN A 51 20.00 7.13 3.76
CA ASN A 51 21.33 7.45 4.30
C ASN A 51 22.42 6.48 3.83
N GLN A 52 22.05 5.26 3.43
CA GLN A 52 22.95 4.29 2.78
C GLN A 52 23.14 4.57 1.28
N GLY A 53 22.47 5.58 0.72
CA GLY A 53 22.63 6.04 -0.66
C GLY A 53 21.60 5.51 -1.64
N ALA A 54 20.59 4.73 -1.21
CA ALA A 54 19.55 4.23 -2.12
C ALA A 54 18.70 5.38 -2.70
N ASP A 55 18.21 5.21 -3.94
CA ASP A 55 17.27 6.15 -4.56
C ASP A 55 15.84 5.86 -4.08
N VAL A 56 15.54 6.28 -2.84
CA VAL A 56 14.27 5.95 -2.16
C VAL A 56 13.17 6.93 -2.57
N HIS A 57 12.08 6.39 -3.11
CA HIS A 57 10.82 7.09 -3.37
C HIS A 57 9.72 6.53 -2.48
N ILE A 58 8.73 7.37 -2.18
CA ILE A 58 7.64 7.01 -1.25
C ILE A 58 6.30 7.30 -1.92
N ALA A 59 5.40 6.34 -1.96
CA ALA A 59 4.01 6.52 -2.36
C ALA A 59 3.11 6.52 -1.13
N LEU A 60 2.31 7.59 -0.97
CA LEU A 60 1.37 7.78 0.14
C LEU A 60 0.00 8.24 -0.39
N PRO A 61 -1.12 7.92 0.28
CA PRO A 61 -2.40 8.54 -0.04
C PRO A 61 -2.42 10.05 0.28
N ASP A 62 -3.02 10.86 -0.61
CA ASP A 62 -3.22 12.30 -0.41
C ASP A 62 -4.47 12.57 0.44
N TYR A 63 -4.38 12.38 1.75
CA TYR A 63 -5.48 12.74 2.65
C TYR A 63 -5.57 14.26 2.81
N ARG A 64 -6.14 15.00 1.85
CA ARG A 64 -6.23 16.48 1.96
C ARG A 64 -6.99 16.98 3.20
N SER A 65 -7.82 16.14 3.82
CA SER A 65 -8.42 16.39 5.14
C SER A 65 -7.38 16.53 6.28
N ILE A 66 -6.13 16.11 6.08
CA ILE A 66 -4.93 16.43 6.89
C ILE A 66 -4.82 17.95 7.09
N PHE A 67 -5.07 18.75 6.05
CA PHE A 67 -4.83 20.20 6.08
C PHE A 67 -5.84 20.98 6.94
N ASN A 68 -6.96 20.35 7.35
CA ASN A 68 -7.98 20.98 8.21
C ASN A 68 -7.86 20.59 9.69
N GLY A 69 -6.74 19.97 10.12
CA GLY A 69 -6.45 19.72 11.54
C GLY A 69 -7.29 18.62 12.20
N LYS A 70 -7.89 17.71 11.43
CA LYS A 70 -8.79 16.66 11.94
C LYS A 70 -8.13 15.30 12.21
N LEU A 71 -6.82 15.18 11.97
CA LEU A 71 -6.09 13.97 12.29
C LEU A 71 -5.69 13.89 13.77
N SER A 72 -5.51 12.66 14.25
CA SER A 72 -4.88 12.47 15.55
C SER A 72 -3.46 13.07 15.50
N PRO A 73 -2.98 13.69 16.59
CA PRO A 73 -1.62 14.23 16.66
C PRO A 73 -0.53 13.21 16.35
N ILE A 74 -0.83 11.92 16.54
CA ILE A 74 0.07 10.80 16.24
C ILE A 74 0.27 10.68 14.72
N VAL A 75 -0.81 10.56 13.94
CA VAL A 75 -0.74 10.43 12.47
C VAL A 75 -0.01 11.63 11.84
N ASN A 76 -0.30 12.85 12.32
CA ASN A 76 0.38 14.06 11.84
C ASN A 76 1.90 14.03 12.10
N ARG A 77 2.33 13.51 13.25
CA ARG A 77 3.75 13.38 13.60
C ARG A 77 4.45 12.38 12.69
N GLU A 78 3.79 11.26 12.38
CA GLU A 78 4.36 10.22 11.52
C GLU A 78 4.50 10.69 10.08
N LEU A 79 3.45 11.28 9.48
CA LEU A 79 3.52 11.89 8.14
C LEU A 79 4.66 12.91 8.05
N SER A 80 4.86 13.69 9.11
CA SER A 80 5.94 14.69 9.17
C SER A 80 7.31 14.01 9.18
N ARG A 81 7.48 12.89 9.88
CA ARG A 81 8.75 12.14 9.89
C ARG A 81 9.06 11.53 8.53
N ILE A 82 8.07 10.91 7.88
CA ILE A 82 8.26 10.36 6.53
C ILE A 82 8.61 11.49 5.56
N ARG A 83 7.90 12.62 5.61
CA ARG A 83 8.19 13.78 4.75
C ARG A 83 9.57 14.40 4.96
N ASN A 84 10.08 14.34 6.20
CA ASN A 84 11.41 14.83 6.52
C ASN A 84 12.52 13.79 6.26
N SER A 85 12.17 12.56 5.89
CA SER A 85 13.15 11.47 5.69
C SER A 85 13.80 11.47 4.30
N VAL A 86 13.13 12.07 3.31
CA VAL A 86 13.59 12.17 1.92
C VAL A 86 13.20 13.53 1.33
N PRO A 87 13.83 13.98 0.24
CA PRO A 87 13.41 15.19 -0.47
C PRO A 87 11.96 15.13 -0.98
N GLU A 88 11.29 16.28 -1.03
CA GLU A 88 9.86 16.37 -1.40
C GLU A 88 9.57 15.82 -2.80
N GLU A 89 10.49 15.96 -3.75
CA GLU A 89 10.39 15.42 -5.10
C GLU A 89 10.35 13.88 -5.16
N ARG A 90 10.75 13.21 -4.07
CA ARG A 90 10.71 11.74 -3.95
C ARG A 90 9.43 11.23 -3.28
N ILE A 91 8.53 12.13 -2.90
CA ILE A 91 7.25 11.82 -2.28
C ILE A 91 6.14 11.94 -3.32
N HIS A 92 5.43 10.84 -3.56
CA HIS A 92 4.37 10.75 -4.54
C HIS A 92 3.04 10.54 -3.84
N LEU A 93 2.20 11.57 -3.89
CA LEU A 93 0.88 11.53 -3.26
C LEU A 93 -0.15 10.98 -4.25
N ALA A 94 -0.79 9.88 -3.91
CA ALA A 94 -1.91 9.31 -4.64
C ALA A 94 -3.16 10.17 -4.43
N GLN A 95 -3.73 10.70 -5.50
CA GLN A 95 -4.83 11.67 -5.43
C GLN A 95 -6.15 11.05 -5.87
N ASP A 96 -7.07 10.90 -4.92
CA ASP A 96 -8.44 10.45 -5.18
C ASP A 96 -9.42 11.12 -4.20
N ARG A 97 -10.64 11.41 -4.66
CA ARG A 97 -11.67 12.06 -3.83
C ARG A 97 -12.09 11.20 -2.64
N SER A 98 -11.97 9.88 -2.72
CA SER A 98 -12.22 8.94 -1.63
C SER A 98 -11.37 9.23 -0.39
N PHE A 99 -10.16 9.76 -0.57
CA PHE A 99 -9.30 10.15 0.55
C PHE A 99 -9.81 11.41 1.29
N PHE A 100 -10.62 12.25 0.65
CA PHE A 100 -11.04 13.55 1.21
C PHE A 100 -12.19 13.43 2.20
N TYR A 101 -13.07 12.45 2.04
CA TYR A 101 -14.29 12.29 2.84
C TYR A 101 -14.09 11.46 4.11
N LEU A 102 -12.85 11.04 4.38
CA LEU A 102 -12.47 10.41 5.63
C LEU A 102 -12.60 11.40 6.80
N LYS A 103 -13.77 11.41 7.45
CA LYS A 103 -13.96 12.09 8.75
C LYS A 103 -13.22 11.40 9.89
N HIS A 104 -12.99 10.10 9.75
CA HIS A 104 -12.15 9.26 10.60
C HIS A 104 -11.38 8.32 9.69
N ILE A 105 -10.05 8.33 9.72
CA ILE A 105 -9.27 7.27 9.07
C ILE A 105 -9.72 5.96 9.72
N TYR A 106 -10.33 5.06 8.94
CA TYR A 106 -10.94 3.81 9.37
C TYR A 106 -12.13 3.97 10.34
N SER A 107 -13.34 4.15 9.80
CA SER A 107 -14.61 4.20 10.57
C SER A 107 -15.06 2.84 11.14
N GLY A 108 -14.21 1.80 11.07
CA GLY A 108 -14.59 0.41 11.34
C GLY A 108 -15.43 -0.23 10.23
N ASN A 109 -15.73 0.50 9.14
CA ASN A 109 -16.44 -0.04 7.99
C ASN A 109 -15.46 -0.63 6.97
N GLU A 110 -15.39 -1.96 6.91
CA GLU A 110 -14.53 -2.72 6.00
C GLU A 110 -14.73 -2.33 4.53
N PHE A 111 -15.96 -2.05 4.11
CA PHE A 111 -16.28 -1.67 2.73
C PHE A 111 -15.67 -0.33 2.32
N GLU A 112 -15.65 0.65 3.21
CA GLU A 112 -14.98 1.93 2.95
C GLU A 112 -13.46 1.76 2.87
N ASN A 113 -12.90 0.88 3.70
CA ASN A 113 -11.47 0.60 3.70
C ASN A 113 -11.02 -0.09 2.40
N VAL A 114 -11.83 -1.00 1.86
CA VAL A 114 -11.60 -1.63 0.54
C VAL A 114 -11.58 -0.56 -0.55
N LYS A 115 -12.54 0.37 -0.57
CA LYS A 115 -12.57 1.45 -1.57
C LYS A 115 -11.32 2.32 -1.53
N ILE A 116 -10.87 2.70 -0.33
CA ILE A 116 -9.67 3.51 -0.13
C ILE A 116 -8.44 2.76 -0.60
N SER A 117 -8.32 1.48 -0.23
CA SER A 117 -7.22 0.63 -0.68
C SER A 117 -7.21 0.51 -2.21
N LEU A 118 -8.36 0.26 -2.85
CA LEU A 118 -8.45 0.18 -4.31
C LEU A 118 -8.07 1.51 -4.97
N ALA A 119 -8.55 2.63 -4.46
CA ALA A 119 -8.18 3.96 -4.98
C ALA A 119 -6.66 4.21 -4.85
N PHE A 120 -6.06 3.85 -3.71
CA PHE A 120 -4.63 4.03 -3.49
C PHE A 120 -3.80 3.16 -4.44
N GLN A 121 -4.13 1.88 -4.52
CA GLN A 121 -3.44 0.94 -5.40
C GLN A 121 -3.57 1.32 -6.87
N ARG A 122 -4.75 1.81 -7.29
CA ARG A 122 -4.95 2.32 -8.64
C ARG A 122 -4.01 3.47 -8.96
N GLU A 123 -3.90 4.47 -8.08
CA GLU A 123 -3.00 5.60 -8.30
C GLU A 123 -1.54 5.17 -8.33
N VAL A 124 -1.16 4.21 -7.48
CA VAL A 124 0.19 3.66 -7.50
C VAL A 124 0.48 2.94 -8.81
N ILE A 125 -0.40 2.02 -9.23
CA ILE A 125 -0.24 1.20 -10.43
C ILE A 125 -0.26 2.06 -11.69
N ASN A 126 -1.27 2.92 -11.84
CA ASN A 126 -1.52 3.63 -13.10
C ASN A 126 -0.63 4.86 -13.27
N ASN A 127 -0.13 5.46 -12.18
CA ASN A 127 0.58 6.73 -12.23
C ASN A 127 1.98 6.66 -11.60
N ILE A 128 2.07 6.26 -10.32
CA ILE A 128 3.32 6.41 -9.55
C ILE A 128 4.40 5.46 -10.07
N VAL A 129 4.08 4.20 -10.33
CA VAL A 129 5.04 3.21 -10.85
C VAL A 129 5.60 3.65 -12.21
N LEU A 130 4.76 4.18 -13.10
CA LEU A 130 5.19 4.69 -14.41
C LEU A 130 6.10 5.92 -14.30
N LYS A 131 5.83 6.80 -13.32
CA LYS A 131 6.64 8.00 -13.06
C LYS A 131 7.97 7.66 -12.41
N VAL A 132 7.97 6.74 -11.44
CA VAL A 132 9.16 6.39 -10.65
C VAL A 132 10.05 5.42 -11.40
N GLN A 133 9.50 4.47 -12.16
CA GLN A 133 10.25 3.37 -12.79
C GLN A 133 11.19 2.68 -11.78
N PRO A 134 10.64 2.08 -10.72
CA PRO A 134 11.45 1.50 -9.65
C PRO A 134 12.14 0.19 -10.08
N ASP A 135 13.33 -0.04 -9.52
CA ASP A 135 14.04 -1.32 -9.61
C ASP A 135 13.50 -2.34 -8.58
N LEU A 136 12.89 -1.84 -7.49
CA LEU A 136 12.28 -2.63 -6.43
C LEU A 136 11.05 -1.90 -5.87
N ILE A 137 9.95 -2.63 -5.68
CA ILE A 137 8.76 -2.11 -4.99
C ILE A 137 8.64 -2.79 -3.63
N HIS A 138 8.51 -2.01 -2.56
CA HIS A 138 8.23 -2.50 -1.21
C HIS A 138 6.80 -2.16 -0.81
N CYS A 139 5.96 -3.18 -0.73
CA CYS A 139 4.56 -3.10 -0.35
C CYS A 139 4.34 -3.54 1.10
N ASN A 140 3.35 -2.93 1.77
CA ASN A 140 3.05 -3.13 3.18
C ASN A 140 1.57 -3.46 3.37
N ASP A 141 1.28 -4.64 3.92
CA ASP A 141 -0.05 -5.17 4.24
C ASP A 141 -1.07 -5.22 3.09
N TRP A 142 -2.25 -5.74 3.40
CA TRP A 142 -3.38 -5.96 2.48
C TRP A 142 -3.73 -4.71 1.65
N MET A 143 -3.57 -3.50 2.19
CA MET A 143 -3.94 -2.26 1.50
C MET A 143 -3.13 -1.98 0.22
N THR A 144 -1.99 -2.65 0.06
CA THR A 144 -1.09 -2.51 -1.10
C THR A 144 -0.90 -3.82 -1.87
N ALA A 145 -1.69 -4.84 -1.55
CA ALA A 145 -1.38 -6.23 -1.90
C ALA A 145 -1.79 -6.69 -3.31
N LEU A 146 -2.41 -5.83 -4.12
CA LEU A 146 -2.57 -6.02 -5.57
C LEU A 146 -1.32 -5.56 -6.35
N ILE A 147 -0.53 -4.66 -5.78
CA ILE A 147 0.67 -4.12 -6.44
C ILE A 147 1.73 -5.21 -6.68
N PRO A 148 2.00 -6.16 -5.77
CA PRO A 148 2.91 -7.27 -6.04
C PRO A 148 2.54 -8.10 -7.29
N ALA A 149 1.25 -8.33 -7.54
CA ALA A 149 0.78 -9.09 -8.72
C ALA A 149 1.06 -8.35 -10.03
N MET A 150 0.82 -7.03 -10.04
CA MET A 150 1.18 -6.15 -11.14
C MET A 150 2.71 -6.07 -11.31
N ALA A 151 3.46 -5.90 -10.22
CA ALA A 151 4.92 -5.82 -10.26
C ALA A 151 5.53 -7.10 -10.87
N ARG A 152 5.02 -8.27 -10.49
CA ARG A 152 5.42 -9.56 -11.06
C ARG A 152 5.14 -9.63 -12.56
N GLN A 153 3.97 -9.16 -13.00
CA GLN A 153 3.63 -9.11 -14.42
C GLN A 153 4.59 -8.20 -15.22
N LEU A 154 5.05 -7.10 -14.61
CA LEU A 154 6.02 -6.18 -15.22
C LEU A 154 7.49 -6.61 -15.06
N GLY A 155 7.77 -7.73 -14.37
CA GLY A 155 9.13 -8.18 -14.09
C GLY A 155 9.88 -7.30 -13.08
N ILE A 156 9.18 -6.54 -12.25
CA ILE A 156 9.75 -5.69 -11.20
C ILE A 156 9.82 -6.50 -9.90
N PRO A 157 11.00 -6.70 -9.30
CA PRO A 157 11.15 -7.29 -7.98
C PRO A 157 10.25 -6.60 -6.94
N CYS A 158 9.62 -7.39 -6.07
CA CYS A 158 8.71 -6.87 -5.06
C CYS A 158 8.95 -7.55 -3.71
N LEU A 159 9.14 -6.73 -2.67
CA LEU A 159 9.16 -7.11 -1.27
C LEU A 159 7.80 -6.80 -0.65
N PHE A 160 7.22 -7.74 0.09
CA PHE A 160 5.94 -7.56 0.76
C PHE A 160 6.08 -7.81 2.25
N THR A 161 5.86 -6.78 3.08
CA THR A 161 5.93 -6.93 4.54
C THR A 161 4.53 -7.01 5.15
N ILE A 162 4.35 -8.02 6.00
CA ILE A 162 3.12 -8.27 6.75
C ILE A 162 3.30 -7.72 8.17
N HIS A 163 2.41 -6.82 8.60
CA HIS A 163 2.38 -6.32 9.97
C HIS A 163 1.17 -6.87 10.74
N ASN A 164 0.12 -7.28 10.03
CA ASN A 164 -1.04 -7.95 10.61
C ASN A 164 -1.59 -9.01 9.64
N ILE A 165 -2.14 -10.08 10.20
CA ILE A 165 -2.78 -11.17 9.43
C ILE A 165 -4.19 -10.82 8.93
N HIS A 166 -4.71 -9.63 9.26
CA HIS A 166 -5.98 -9.15 8.74
C HIS A 166 -5.92 -8.96 7.21
N THR A 167 -6.94 -9.44 6.52
CA THR A 167 -7.12 -9.31 5.06
C THR A 167 -8.52 -8.81 4.72
N VAL A 168 -8.70 -8.41 3.47
CA VAL A 168 -10.01 -8.09 2.88
C VAL A 168 -10.16 -8.85 1.57
N LYS A 169 -11.41 -8.98 1.12
CA LYS A 169 -11.75 -9.73 -0.08
C LYS A 169 -12.71 -8.92 -0.95
N CYS A 170 -12.47 -8.93 -2.25
CA CYS A 170 -13.41 -8.41 -3.25
C CYS A 170 -13.21 -9.16 -4.57
N THR A 171 -14.20 -9.11 -5.46
CA THR A 171 -14.09 -9.77 -6.76
C THR A 171 -13.19 -8.97 -7.71
N LEU A 172 -12.67 -9.64 -8.75
CA LEU A 172 -11.96 -8.95 -9.83
C LEU A 172 -12.83 -7.87 -10.49
N SER A 173 -14.13 -8.11 -10.65
CA SER A 173 -15.04 -7.10 -11.18
C SER A 173 -15.05 -5.84 -10.34
N GLU A 174 -15.07 -5.96 -9.00
CA GLU A 174 -15.03 -4.80 -8.10
C GLU A 174 -13.67 -4.08 -8.16
N ILE A 175 -12.57 -4.81 -8.38
CA ILE A 175 -11.23 -4.24 -8.59
C ILE A 175 -11.21 -3.43 -9.90
N GLU A 176 -11.71 -4.01 -10.98
CA GLU A 176 -11.72 -3.42 -12.32
C GLU A 176 -12.67 -2.22 -12.43
N ASP A 177 -13.82 -2.27 -11.75
CA ASP A 177 -14.76 -1.16 -11.69
C ASP A 177 -14.16 0.07 -10.99
N ARG A 178 -13.04 -0.08 -10.27
CA ARG A 178 -12.25 1.02 -9.71
C ARG A 178 -11.20 1.57 -10.66
N GLY A 179 -11.00 0.98 -11.83
CA GLY A 179 -10.03 1.42 -12.84
C GLY A 179 -8.65 0.77 -12.70
N ILE A 180 -8.57 -0.38 -12.03
CA ILE A 180 -7.37 -1.23 -12.00
C ILE A 180 -7.54 -2.30 -13.08
N ASP A 181 -6.57 -2.43 -14.00
CA ASP A 181 -6.62 -3.45 -15.06
C ASP A 181 -6.27 -4.85 -14.50
N GLY A 182 -7.20 -5.43 -13.73
CA GLY A 182 -7.04 -6.75 -13.12
C GLY A 182 -6.81 -7.86 -14.15
N ALA A 183 -7.38 -7.73 -15.35
CA ALA A 183 -7.21 -8.66 -16.46
C ALA A 183 -5.74 -8.86 -16.86
N SER A 184 -4.90 -7.84 -16.69
CA SER A 184 -3.49 -7.91 -17.08
C SER A 184 -2.62 -8.77 -16.16
N PHE A 185 -3.02 -8.96 -14.89
CA PHE A 185 -2.20 -9.65 -13.88
C PHE A 185 -2.98 -10.62 -12.99
N TRP A 186 -4.23 -10.96 -13.32
CA TRP A 186 -5.08 -11.79 -12.46
C TRP A 186 -4.49 -13.18 -12.15
N GLN A 187 -3.67 -13.74 -13.04
CA GLN A 187 -2.99 -15.03 -12.81
C GLN A 187 -1.99 -14.98 -11.65
N ASN A 188 -1.55 -13.78 -11.26
CA ASN A 188 -0.66 -13.54 -10.14
C ASN A 188 -1.44 -13.19 -8.85
N LEU A 189 -2.77 -13.28 -8.84
CA LEU A 189 -3.59 -13.05 -7.65
C LEU A 189 -3.97 -14.37 -6.96
N PHE A 190 -4.24 -14.30 -5.66
CA PHE A 190 -4.72 -15.42 -4.86
C PHE A 190 -6.24 -15.34 -4.70
N PHE A 191 -6.92 -16.39 -5.14
CA PHE A 191 -8.37 -16.53 -5.08
C PHE A 191 -8.78 -17.52 -3.99
N GLU A 192 -9.95 -17.31 -3.37
CA GLU A 192 -10.45 -18.24 -2.34
C GLU A 192 -10.72 -19.66 -2.86
N GLN A 193 -10.90 -19.80 -4.17
CA GLN A 193 -11.09 -21.06 -4.87
C GLN A 193 -10.22 -21.08 -6.12
N PHE A 194 -9.87 -22.27 -6.60
CA PHE A 194 -9.06 -22.42 -7.81
C PHE A 194 -9.80 -21.78 -9.00
N PRO A 195 -9.22 -20.76 -9.66
CA PRO A 195 -9.89 -20.09 -10.75
C PRO A 195 -9.75 -20.90 -12.04
N SER A 196 -10.87 -21.16 -12.72
CA SER A 196 -10.89 -22.00 -13.93
C SER A 196 -10.55 -21.21 -15.19
N ASN A 197 -11.26 -20.10 -15.42
CA ASN A 197 -11.02 -19.14 -16.48
C ASN A 197 -11.41 -17.73 -16.01
N TYR A 198 -10.91 -16.72 -16.71
CA TYR A 198 -11.10 -15.32 -16.35
C TYR A 198 -12.59 -14.95 -16.23
N GLU A 199 -13.41 -15.24 -17.25
CA GLU A 199 -14.82 -14.83 -17.32
C GLU A 199 -15.65 -15.35 -16.14
N ASN A 200 -15.46 -16.63 -15.78
CA ASN A 200 -16.15 -17.21 -14.64
C ASN A 200 -15.62 -16.62 -13.33
N THR A 201 -14.30 -16.55 -13.18
CA THR A 201 -13.64 -16.09 -11.94
C THR A 201 -14.00 -14.64 -11.62
N ARG A 202 -14.07 -13.79 -12.65
CA ARG A 202 -14.16 -12.33 -12.54
C ARG A 202 -15.23 -11.84 -11.55
N ASN A 203 -16.42 -12.45 -11.61
CA ASN A 203 -17.57 -12.02 -10.82
C ASN A 203 -17.93 -13.00 -9.69
N SER A 204 -17.25 -14.15 -9.58
CA SER A 204 -17.71 -15.25 -8.73
C SER A 204 -16.73 -15.66 -7.62
N ILE A 205 -15.42 -15.45 -7.81
CA ILE A 205 -14.41 -15.88 -6.83
C ILE A 205 -13.69 -14.64 -6.29
N PRO A 206 -13.80 -14.37 -4.98
CA PRO A 206 -13.09 -13.25 -4.37
C PRO A 206 -11.57 -13.43 -4.39
N VAL A 207 -10.88 -12.31 -4.58
CA VAL A 207 -9.44 -12.15 -4.41
C VAL A 207 -9.16 -11.87 -2.93
N ASP A 208 -8.30 -12.64 -2.29
CA ASP A 208 -7.82 -12.36 -0.94
C ASP A 208 -6.59 -11.46 -1.02
N PHE A 209 -6.68 -10.25 -0.47
CA PHE A 209 -5.64 -9.23 -0.67
C PHE A 209 -4.33 -9.64 -0.02
N LEU A 210 -4.31 -9.94 1.27
CA LEU A 210 -3.07 -10.29 1.97
C LEU A 210 -2.43 -11.55 1.36
N ALA A 211 -3.23 -12.57 1.06
CA ALA A 211 -2.72 -13.79 0.41
C ALA A 211 -2.17 -13.49 -1.00
N SER A 212 -2.81 -12.60 -1.77
CA SER A 212 -2.31 -12.17 -3.08
C SER A 212 -0.98 -11.46 -2.98
N GLY A 213 -0.80 -10.60 -1.97
CA GLY A 213 0.47 -9.91 -1.73
C GLY A 213 1.61 -10.88 -1.49
N VAL A 214 1.38 -11.87 -0.61
CA VAL A 214 2.36 -12.93 -0.31
C VAL A 214 2.62 -13.82 -1.53
N PHE A 215 1.57 -14.22 -2.23
CA PHE A 215 1.65 -15.14 -3.38
C PHE A 215 2.45 -14.52 -4.55
N ALA A 216 2.25 -13.24 -4.81
CA ALA A 216 2.85 -12.57 -5.95
C ALA A 216 4.24 -12.00 -5.70
N ALA A 217 4.55 -11.63 -4.45
CA ALA A 217 5.83 -11.02 -4.11
C ALA A 217 7.02 -11.95 -4.38
N HIS A 218 8.18 -11.34 -4.59
CA HIS A 218 9.44 -12.09 -4.74
C HIS A 218 10.07 -12.37 -3.38
N TYR A 219 9.83 -11.48 -2.41
CA TYR A 219 10.34 -11.55 -1.05
C TYR A 219 9.21 -11.20 -0.07
N VAL A 220 9.18 -11.87 1.07
CA VAL A 220 8.21 -11.66 2.17
C VAL A 220 8.96 -11.60 3.49
#